data_AF-A0A940ZEW4-F1
#
_entry.id   AF-A0A940ZEW4-F1
#
_cell.length_a   1.000
_cell.length_b   1.000
_cell.length_c   1.000
_cell.angle_alpha   90.00
_cell.angle_beta   90.00
_cell.angle_gamma   90.00
#
_symmetry.space_group_name_H-M   'P 1'
#
loop_
_entity.id
_entity.type
_entity.pdbx_description
1 polymer ?
#
loop_
_entity_poly.entity_id
_entity_poly.type
_entity_poly.pdbx_seq_one_letter_code
_entity_poly.pdbx_strand_id
1 'polypeptide(L)' 'RSAVFVKDEGIKRGGTLIETAFGEVDARLEEQLSEIGKAFVQGNPADDEGT' A
#
# COMPACT_ATOMS: atom_id res chain seq x y z
N ARG A 1 -2.95 7.32 -24.88
CA ARG A 1 -2.98 5.87 -24.52
C ARG A 1 -3.04 5.80 -23.01
N SER A 2 -4.01 5.08 -22.47
CA SER A 2 -4.40 5.08 -21.07
C SER A 2 -4.15 3.68 -20.49
N ALA A 3 -3.01 3.49 -19.82
CA ALA A 3 -2.54 2.27 -19.14
C ALA A 3 -2.39 0.98 -19.98
N VAL A 4 -1.50 0.10 -19.55
CA VAL A 4 -1.31 -1.27 -20.07
C VAL A 4 -1.44 -2.22 -18.88
N PHE A 5 -2.25 -3.27 -19.03
CA PHE A 5 -2.47 -4.26 -17.98
C PHE A 5 -1.66 -5.52 -18.29
N VAL A 6 -0.89 -5.98 -17.31
CA VAL A 6 -0.09 -7.20 -17.39
C VAL A 6 -0.50 -8.10 -16.24
N LYS A 7 -0.76 -9.38 -16.54
CA LYS A 7 -0.99 -10.39 -15.49
C LYS A 7 0.35 -10.77 -14.87
N ASP A 8 0.43 -10.68 -13.55
CA ASP A 8 1.56 -11.17 -12.77
C ASP A 8 1.06 -12.24 -11.79
N GLU A 9 1.68 -13.42 -11.82
CA GLU A 9 1.33 -14.55 -10.95
C GLU A 9 1.93 -14.42 -9.54
N GLY A 10 2.91 -13.53 -9.36
CA GLY A 10 3.48 -13.18 -8.06
C GLY A 10 2.59 -12.23 -7.25
N ILE A 11 1.63 -11.55 -7.89
CA ILE A 11 0.71 -10.63 -7.21
C ILE A 11 -0.57 -11.38 -6.82
N LYS A 12 -0.88 -11.40 -5.52
CA LYS A 12 -2.11 -12.02 -5.02
C LYS A 12 -3.35 -11.26 -5.53
N ARG A 13 -4.44 -12.01 -5.67
CA ARG A 13 -5.74 -11.46 -6.08
C ARG A 13 -6.11 -10.24 -5.22
N GLY A 14 -6.39 -9.12 -5.88
CA GLY A 14 -6.78 -7.87 -5.24
C GLY A 14 -5.63 -6.88 -5.04
N GLY A 15 -4.37 -7.29 -5.25
CA GLY A 15 -3.22 -6.40 -5.30
C GLY A 15 -2.88 -5.93 -6.71
N THR A 16 -2.09 -4.86 -6.80
CA THR A 16 -1.50 -4.39 -8.07
C THR A 16 -0.20 -3.64 -7.82
N LEU A 17 0.69 -3.62 -8.81
CA LEU A 17 1.85 -2.74 -8.87
C LEU A 17 1.67 -1.84 -10.09
N ILE A 18 1.76 -0.53 -9.89
CA ILE A 18 1.57 0.46 -10.96
C ILE A 18 2.90 1.13 -11.24
N GLU A 19 3.43 0.90 -12.44
CA GLU A 19 4.62 1.59 -12.94
C GLU A 19 4.20 2.83 -13.71
N THR A 20 4.81 3.97 -13.38
CA THR A 20 4.59 5.25 -14.05
C THR A 20 5.92 5.89 -14.42
N ALA A 21 5.87 6.93 -15.25
CA ALA A 21 7.06 7.73 -15.58
C ALA A 21 7.68 8.45 -14.35
N PHE A 22 6.94 8.56 -13.24
CA PHE A 22 7.37 9.25 -12.02
C PHE A 22 7.75 8.28 -10.90
N GLY A 23 7.77 6.98 -11.17
CA GLY A 23 8.06 5.93 -10.21
C GLY A 23 6.92 4.92 -10.07
N GLU A 24 6.95 4.20 -8.96
CA GLU A 24 6.09 3.04 -8.71
C GLU A 24 5.11 3.31 -7.58
N VAL A 25 3.88 2.81 -7.72
CA VAL A 25 2.89 2.76 -6.64
C VAL A 25 2.65 1.30 -6.31
N ASP A 26 3.12 0.89 -5.13
CA ASP A 26 2.93 -0.46 -4.61
C ASP A 26 1.60 -0.57 -3.86
N ALA A 27 0.61 -1.15 -4.54
CA ALA A 27 -0.70 -1.46 -3.99
C ALA A 27 -0.87 -2.99 -3.82
N ARG A 28 0.22 -3.72 -3.57
CA ARG A 28 0.13 -5.13 -3.16
C ARG A 28 -0.46 -5.23 -1.76
N LEU A 29 -1.33 -6.22 -1.55
CA LEU A 29 -2.09 -6.35 -0.29
C LEU A 29 -1.17 -6.52 0.93
N GLU A 30 -0.05 -7.21 0.77
CA GLU A 30 0.95 -7.39 1.82
C GLU A 30 1.52 -6.06 2.31
N GLU A 31 1.82 -5.15 1.39
CA GLU A 31 2.36 -3.83 1.72
C GLU A 31 1.28 -2.97 2.40
N GLN A 32 0.07 -2.94 1.85
CA GLN A 32 -1.04 -2.19 2.43
C GLN A 32 -1.41 -2.68 3.84
N LEU A 33 -1.42 -4.00 4.07
CA LEU A 33 -1.67 -4.57 5.40
C LEU A 33 -0.53 -4.28 6.39
N SER A 34 0.72 -4.30 5.91
CA SER A 34 1.90 -3.93 6.70
C SER A 34 1.80 -2.48 7.18
N GLU A 35 1.46 -1.55 6.28
CA GLU A 35 1.28 -0.13 6.61
C GLU A 35 0.13 0.10 7.60
N ILE A 36 -1.02 -0.57 7.41
CA ILE A 36 -2.12 -0.53 8.37
C ILE A 36 -1.65 -1.02 9.75
N GLY A 37 -0.93 -2.15 9.80
CA GLY A 37 -0.39 -2.70 11.03
C GLY A 37 0.58 -1.75 11.73
N LYS A 38 1.48 -1.10 10.99
CA LYS A 38 2.38 -0.07 11.53
C LYS A 38 1.59 1.11 12.10
N ALA A 39 0.57 1.59 11.40
CA ALA A 39 -0.29 2.68 11.87
C ALA A 39 -1.02 2.33 13.17
N PHE A 40 -1.50 1.09 13.34
CA PHE A 40 -2.09 0.63 14.60
C PHE A 40 -1.09 0.58 15.76
N VAL A 41 0.18 0.27 15.51
CA VAL A 41 1.23 0.23 16.55
C VAL A 41 1.74 1.62 16.91
N GLN A 42 1.84 2.51 15.91
CA GLN A 42 2.33 3.88 16.09
C GLN A 42 1.24 4.84 16.61
N GLY A 43 -0.02 4.53 16.37
CA GLY A 43 -1.16 5.25 16.94
C GLY A 43 -1.50 4.71 18.33
N ASN A 44 -0.71 5.06 19.35
CA ASN A 44 -1.21 4.96 20.72
C ASN A 44 -2.25 6.08 20.90
N PRO A 45 -3.54 5.79 21.16
CA PRO A 45 -4.57 6.82 21.35
C PRO A 45 -4.33 7.71 22.58
N ALA A 46 -3.33 7.41 23.43
CA ALA A 46 -2.93 8.31 24.52
C ALA A 46 -1.96 9.44 24.07
N ASP A 47 -1.48 9.42 22.83
CA ASP A 47 -0.55 10.44 22.32
C ASP A 47 -1.29 11.62 21.64
N ASP A 48 -2.63 11.59 21.58
CA ASP A 48 -3.48 12.65 21.03
C ASP A 48 -4.08 13.58 22.11
N GLU A 49 -3.89 13.27 23.41
CA GLU A 49 -4.18 14.22 24.51
C GLU A 49 -2.99 15.17 24.74
N GLY A 50 -2.68 15.96 23.71
CA GLY A 50 -1.78 17.10 23.83
C GLY A 50 -2.47 18.29 24.50
N THR A 51 -1.97 18.64 25.69
CA THR A 51 -2.26 19.88 26.45
C THR A 51 -1.85 21.14 25.70
#